data_AF-A0A0C9UWA1-F1
#
_entry.id   AF-A0A0C9UWA1-F1
#
_cell.length_a   1.000
_cell.length_b   1.000
_cell.length_c   1.000
_cell.angle_alpha   90.00
_cell.angle_beta   90.00
_cell.angle_gamma   90.00
#
_symmetry.space_group_name_H-M   'P 1'
#
loop_
_entity.id
_entity.type
_entity.pdbx_description
1 polymer ?
#
loop_
_entity_poly.entity_id
_entity_poly.type
_entity_poly.pdbx_seq_one_letter_code
_entity_poly.pdbx_strand_id
1 'polypeptide(L)'
;MASNSTETFKFRLPSITLNNGLLEITGLTTLVGSGIAASLSLGARGAAGLAWAPMSAFGTVGIIRACFSGATNGWLRETLSLRTPTSDAAIGMDLELVDSPRASKVRKHMDHPLGVICDAKECTSDTDFGGKMKHTSWKDVYAFDLQTLSMLDRLPDTNPDYGLQVLMYAQYDFRRKHHTEFQIVSLSLSLAKIMEIYVLWAMGAYYAGLVSALPWLYFFLVALGVEAKEVVLKRRPENEPGHLDIITGKLPRVGQEGGARKVVMGVSEDPKRFLGWKIFWGVGALTCSTSLVLLYFLLGQQQQEVIIVWVGFQLLWLVLRILVYHLAEPENPLFGRTLVAHPFNTLSRNMKERVLLLTLALSKYQVHVHPRGEYSYKEDCFSAKEIASLRNTSILNYYPVESNISQSQKLQVKGVIGDTTLSSAVWMLGKSKLTPLDVYDSCILMLSTIPSSLTSNAPPKIAFVPAVRVLAGRSLVTSPADIEKSYFPHFVPKGSSNLGLGTGLSWIYWIPSKDGLWLHLAVEIDAMNLVGEHQAQLMDDQQVTAILAAGTLNIGIAHVDDVKEILKISQHAAHTLLQLLP
;
A
#
# COMPACT_ATOMS: atom_id res chain seq x y z
N MET A 1 -7.34 -85.92 -18.45
CA MET A 1 -8.46 -84.99 -18.72
C MET A 1 -9.02 -84.58 -17.36
N ALA A 2 -9.00 -83.34 -16.87
CA ALA A 2 -8.59 -82.05 -17.40
C ALA A 2 -7.92 -81.25 -16.25
N SER A 3 -6.99 -80.37 -16.60
CA SER A 3 -6.14 -79.59 -15.70
C SER A 3 -6.75 -78.23 -15.33
N ASN A 4 -6.39 -77.76 -14.13
CA ASN A 4 -6.62 -76.44 -13.54
C ASN A 4 -6.43 -75.24 -14.48
N SER A 5 -7.23 -74.19 -14.27
CA SER A 5 -6.82 -72.81 -14.57
C SER A 5 -7.33 -71.86 -13.48
N THR A 6 -6.41 -71.46 -12.60
CA THR A 6 -6.49 -70.28 -11.75
C THR A 6 -6.46 -69.02 -12.61
N GLU A 7 -7.55 -68.24 -12.62
CA GLU A 7 -7.60 -66.94 -13.26
C GLU A 7 -6.73 -65.94 -12.49
N THR A 8 -5.67 -65.47 -13.14
CA THR A 8 -4.85 -64.34 -12.69
C THR A 8 -5.46 -63.06 -13.26
N PHE A 9 -5.95 -62.18 -12.38
CA PHE A 9 -6.40 -60.83 -12.70
C PHE A 9 -5.22 -60.02 -13.28
N LYS A 10 -5.12 -59.94 -14.61
CA LYS A 10 -4.17 -59.06 -15.31
C LYS A 10 -4.74 -57.63 -15.32
N PHE A 11 -4.22 -56.78 -14.44
CA PHE A 11 -4.31 -55.33 -14.62
C PHE A 11 -3.57 -54.95 -15.91
N ARG A 12 -4.30 -54.80 -17.02
CA ARG A 12 -3.79 -54.19 -18.25
C ARG A 12 -3.99 -52.68 -18.14
N LEU A 13 -2.93 -51.94 -17.83
CA LEU A 13 -2.87 -50.51 -18.15
C LEU A 13 -2.90 -50.38 -19.69
N PRO A 14 -3.76 -49.53 -20.26
CA PRO A 14 -3.78 -49.30 -21.70
C PRO A 14 -2.44 -48.70 -22.14
N SER A 15 -1.93 -49.17 -23.27
CA SER A 15 -0.69 -48.70 -23.89
C SER A 15 -0.86 -47.23 -24.31
N ILE A 16 -0.42 -46.31 -23.45
CA ILE A 16 -0.27 -44.90 -23.79
C ILE A 16 0.79 -44.82 -24.89
N THR A 17 0.42 -44.36 -26.08
CA THR A 17 1.36 -43.94 -27.11
C THR A 17 2.13 -42.73 -26.55
N LEU A 18 3.35 -42.98 -26.07
CA LEU A 18 4.17 -42.08 -25.24
C LEU A 18 4.45 -40.70 -25.85
N ASN A 19 4.35 -40.50 -27.17
CA ASN A 19 4.47 -39.17 -27.77
C ASN A 19 3.27 -38.27 -27.44
N ASN A 20 2.05 -38.81 -27.34
CA ASN A 20 0.89 -38.09 -26.80
C ASN A 20 0.92 -38.11 -25.26
N GLY A 21 1.41 -39.20 -24.66
CA GLY A 21 1.56 -39.34 -23.21
C GLY A 21 2.52 -38.34 -22.57
N LEU A 22 3.62 -37.98 -23.24
CA LEU A 22 4.53 -36.93 -22.75
C LEU A 22 3.81 -35.59 -22.64
N LEU A 23 2.95 -35.24 -23.59
CA LEU A 23 2.19 -33.99 -23.58
C LEU A 23 1.13 -33.96 -22.45
N GLU A 24 0.48 -35.09 -22.20
CA GLU A 24 -0.46 -35.29 -21.08
C GLU A 24 0.26 -35.29 -19.72
N ILE A 25 1.42 -35.94 -19.61
CA ILE A 25 2.29 -35.92 -18.42
C ILE A 25 2.83 -34.50 -18.18
N THR A 26 3.14 -33.75 -19.24
CA THR A 26 3.52 -32.33 -19.15
C THR A 26 2.37 -31.50 -18.57
N GLY A 27 1.14 -31.68 -19.06
CA GLY A 27 -0.04 -31.02 -18.49
C GLY A 27 -0.27 -31.40 -17.02
N LEU A 28 -0.20 -32.69 -16.68
CA LEU A 28 -0.40 -33.17 -15.32
C LEU A 28 0.68 -32.66 -14.34
N THR A 29 1.94 -32.65 -14.78
CA THR A 29 3.07 -32.11 -14.00
C THR A 29 2.93 -30.62 -13.76
N THR A 30 2.27 -29.83 -14.61
CA THR A 30 2.07 -28.40 -14.32
C THR A 30 1.03 -28.11 -13.24
N LEU A 31 0.01 -28.96 -13.09
CA LEU A 31 -1.15 -28.70 -12.23
C LEU A 31 -1.03 -29.33 -10.83
N VAL A 32 -0.56 -30.57 -10.74
CA VAL A 32 -0.59 -31.30 -9.46
C VAL A 32 0.50 -30.79 -8.51
N GLY A 33 0.08 -30.35 -7.32
CA GLY A 33 0.99 -29.84 -6.28
C GLY A 33 1.54 -28.44 -6.54
N SER A 34 1.08 -27.74 -7.58
CA SER A 34 1.55 -26.41 -7.99
C SER A 34 1.42 -25.36 -6.86
N GLY A 35 0.31 -25.35 -6.12
CA GLY A 35 0.12 -24.43 -4.99
C GLY A 35 1.08 -24.68 -3.82
N ILE A 36 1.35 -25.95 -3.50
CA ILE A 36 2.31 -26.32 -2.45
C ILE A 36 3.72 -25.94 -2.88
N ALA A 37 4.11 -26.27 -4.12
CA ALA A 37 5.42 -25.94 -4.67
C ALA A 37 5.67 -24.41 -4.68
N ALA A 38 4.66 -23.64 -5.10
CA ALA A 38 4.69 -22.18 -5.07
C ALA A 38 4.81 -21.61 -3.64
N SER A 39 4.07 -22.17 -2.68
CA SER A 39 4.12 -21.72 -1.28
C SER A 39 5.49 -22.00 -0.66
N LEU A 40 6.04 -23.17 -0.94
CA LEU A 40 7.38 -23.56 -0.51
C LEU A 40 8.48 -22.70 -1.14
N SER A 41 8.40 -22.38 -2.44
CA SER A 41 9.42 -21.55 -3.13
C SER A 41 9.42 -20.09 -2.69
N LEU A 42 8.30 -19.60 -2.15
CA LEU A 42 8.17 -18.29 -1.52
C LEU A 42 8.55 -18.30 -0.02
N GLY A 43 9.06 -19.42 0.49
CA GLY A 43 9.55 -19.56 1.85
C GLY A 43 8.45 -19.48 2.91
N ALA A 44 7.23 -19.92 2.62
CA ALA A 44 6.13 -19.92 3.61
C ALA A 44 6.34 -20.93 4.75
N ARG A 45 7.22 -21.92 4.55
CA ARG A 45 7.54 -23.01 5.48
C ARG A 45 9.02 -23.00 5.88
N GLY A 46 9.64 -21.82 5.82
CA GLY A 46 11.05 -21.63 6.15
C GLY A 46 12.04 -22.12 5.11
N ALA A 47 13.31 -22.10 5.53
CA ALA A 47 14.45 -22.43 4.70
C ALA A 47 14.34 -23.83 4.08
N ALA A 48 14.01 -24.87 4.86
CA ALA A 48 13.86 -26.22 4.32
C ALA A 48 12.80 -26.28 3.23
N GLY A 49 11.71 -25.54 3.38
CA GLY A 49 10.66 -25.45 2.37
C GLY A 49 11.21 -25.05 0.99
N LEU A 50 12.16 -24.10 0.94
CA LEU A 50 12.80 -23.69 -0.31
C LEU A 50 13.47 -24.86 -1.02
N ALA A 51 14.28 -25.65 -0.31
CA ALA A 51 14.98 -26.80 -0.87
C ALA A 51 14.02 -27.90 -1.35
N TRP A 52 12.90 -28.08 -0.64
CA TRP A 52 11.89 -29.06 -1.00
C TRP A 52 10.99 -28.65 -2.16
N ALA A 53 10.85 -27.35 -2.44
CA ALA A 53 10.00 -26.86 -3.52
C ALA A 53 10.32 -27.51 -4.89
N PRO A 54 11.58 -27.46 -5.38
CA PRO A 54 11.96 -28.01 -6.69
C PRO A 54 12.37 -29.49 -6.67
N MET A 55 12.09 -30.26 -5.60
CA MET A 55 12.44 -31.68 -5.54
C MET A 55 11.77 -32.51 -6.63
N SER A 56 10.59 -32.08 -7.08
CA SER A 56 9.80 -32.74 -8.12
C SER A 56 9.55 -31.77 -9.28
N ALA A 57 9.57 -32.28 -10.51
CA ALA A 57 9.17 -31.55 -11.71
C ALA A 57 7.67 -31.22 -11.71
N PHE A 58 6.86 -31.95 -10.92
CA PHE A 58 5.46 -31.61 -10.68
C PHE A 58 5.38 -30.27 -9.93
N GLY A 59 4.62 -29.31 -10.45
CA GLY A 59 4.44 -27.97 -9.88
C GLY A 59 5.53 -26.97 -10.25
N THR A 60 6.50 -27.30 -11.12
CA THR A 60 7.58 -26.38 -11.51
C THR A 60 7.06 -25.09 -12.15
N VAL A 61 5.99 -25.15 -12.94
CA VAL A 61 5.34 -23.94 -13.49
C VAL A 61 4.78 -23.05 -12.38
N GLY A 62 4.24 -23.64 -11.31
CA GLY A 62 3.85 -22.93 -10.10
C GLY A 62 5.02 -22.24 -9.42
N ILE A 63 6.16 -22.92 -9.30
CA ILE A 63 7.41 -22.35 -8.77
C ILE A 63 7.85 -21.16 -9.62
N ILE A 64 7.91 -21.32 -10.95
CA ILE A 64 8.30 -20.26 -11.90
C ILE A 64 7.40 -19.04 -11.73
N ARG A 65 6.07 -19.22 -11.76
CA ARG A 65 5.11 -18.14 -11.58
C ARG A 65 5.26 -17.46 -10.22
N ALA A 66 5.40 -18.24 -9.14
CA ALA A 66 5.58 -17.72 -7.79
C ALA A 66 6.88 -16.92 -7.66
N CYS A 67 7.98 -17.41 -8.22
CA CYS A 67 9.26 -16.73 -8.24
C CYS A 67 9.20 -15.42 -9.06
N PHE A 68 8.61 -15.42 -10.27
CA PHE A 68 8.40 -14.17 -11.01
C PHE A 68 7.50 -13.19 -10.24
N SER A 69 6.46 -13.70 -9.59
CA SER A 69 5.59 -12.91 -8.71
C SER A 69 6.35 -12.31 -7.52
N GLY A 70 7.31 -13.02 -6.93
CA GLY A 70 8.13 -12.54 -5.83
C GLY A 70 9.18 -11.52 -6.27
N ALA A 71 9.75 -11.71 -7.46
CA ALA A 71 10.78 -10.83 -8.02
C ALA A 71 10.23 -9.47 -8.50
N THR A 72 8.92 -9.36 -8.73
CA THR A 72 8.27 -8.17 -9.27
C THR A 72 7.60 -7.31 -8.20
N ASN A 73 7.51 -6.00 -8.45
CA ASN A 73 6.78 -5.07 -7.57
C ASN A 73 5.26 -5.27 -7.72
N GLY A 74 4.48 -4.84 -6.72
CA GLY A 74 3.03 -5.04 -6.66
C GLY A 74 2.29 -4.65 -7.94
N TRP A 75 2.46 -3.41 -8.43
CA TRP A 75 1.79 -2.94 -9.66
C TRP A 75 2.10 -3.81 -10.90
N LEU A 76 3.35 -4.27 -11.03
CA LEU A 76 3.78 -5.08 -12.17
C LEU A 76 3.24 -6.51 -12.05
N ARG A 77 3.21 -7.05 -10.83
CA ARG A 77 2.63 -8.35 -10.53
C ARG A 77 1.14 -8.41 -10.91
N GLU A 78 0.39 -7.36 -10.59
CA GLU A 78 -1.02 -7.24 -11.00
C GLU A 78 -1.15 -7.11 -12.52
N THR A 79 -0.37 -6.21 -13.15
CA THR A 79 -0.41 -5.97 -14.61
C THR A 79 -0.10 -7.24 -15.42
N LEU A 80 0.83 -8.06 -14.95
CA LEU A 80 1.22 -9.33 -15.59
C LEU A 80 0.35 -10.52 -15.17
N SER A 81 -0.70 -10.32 -14.37
CA SER A 81 -1.55 -11.40 -13.81
C SER A 81 -0.74 -12.46 -13.04
N LEU A 82 0.39 -12.06 -12.45
CA LEU A 82 1.25 -12.91 -11.63
C LEU A 82 0.76 -13.01 -10.18
N ARG A 83 -0.17 -12.16 -9.76
CA ARG A 83 -0.74 -12.15 -8.42
C ARG A 83 -1.50 -13.44 -8.14
N THR A 84 -1.26 -14.01 -6.96
CA THR A 84 -1.94 -15.20 -6.45
C THR A 84 -2.13 -15.08 -4.93
N PRO A 85 -3.09 -15.77 -4.31
CA PRO A 85 -3.22 -15.79 -2.86
C PRO A 85 -1.94 -16.23 -2.15
N THR A 86 -1.18 -17.15 -2.76
CA THR A 86 0.10 -17.63 -2.21
C THR A 86 1.17 -16.55 -2.22
N SER A 87 1.26 -15.72 -3.27
CA SER A 87 2.20 -14.62 -3.32
C SER A 87 1.79 -13.44 -2.46
N ASP A 88 0.49 -13.16 -2.37
CA ASP A 88 -0.05 -12.18 -1.42
C ASP A 88 0.25 -12.60 0.03
N ALA A 89 0.05 -13.87 0.40
CA ALA A 89 0.41 -14.37 1.73
C ALA A 89 1.92 -14.33 2.00
N ALA A 90 2.77 -14.45 0.97
CA ALA A 90 4.21 -14.51 1.16
C ALA A 90 4.91 -13.15 1.26
N ILE A 91 4.42 -12.12 0.54
CA ILE A 91 5.07 -10.79 0.47
C ILE A 91 4.10 -9.62 0.60
N GLY A 92 2.79 -9.88 0.62
CA GLY A 92 1.75 -8.87 0.54
C GLY A 92 1.65 -8.23 -0.85
N MET A 93 0.65 -7.37 -1.01
CA MET A 93 0.39 -6.53 -2.18
C MET A 93 0.22 -5.09 -1.72
N ASP A 94 1.15 -4.23 -2.08
CA ASP A 94 1.12 -2.80 -1.79
C ASP A 94 1.41 -1.98 -3.05
N LEU A 95 0.86 -0.77 -3.08
CA LEU A 95 1.13 0.23 -4.11
C LEU A 95 1.67 1.48 -3.46
N GLU A 96 2.62 2.14 -4.11
CA GLU A 96 3.16 3.41 -3.62
C GLU A 96 2.10 4.51 -3.76
N LEU A 97 2.01 5.37 -2.75
CA LEU A 97 1.15 6.56 -2.72
C LEU A 97 1.84 7.81 -3.29
N VAL A 98 3.08 7.67 -3.76
CA VAL A 98 3.80 8.68 -4.54
C VAL A 98 3.24 8.70 -5.97
N ASP A 99 3.23 9.88 -6.60
CA ASP A 99 2.80 10.12 -7.98
C ASP A 99 3.45 9.13 -8.97
N SER A 100 2.79 8.01 -9.20
CA SER A 100 3.23 6.96 -10.10
C SER A 100 2.09 6.63 -11.06
N PRO A 101 2.18 7.00 -12.35
CA PRO A 101 1.10 6.77 -13.30
C PRO A 101 0.78 5.27 -13.48
N ARG A 102 1.79 4.41 -13.25
CA ARG A 102 1.64 2.95 -13.31
C ARG A 102 0.84 2.43 -12.12
N ALA A 103 1.19 2.85 -10.89
CA ALA A 103 0.45 2.47 -9.69
C ALA A 103 -0.99 3.00 -9.73
N SER A 104 -1.18 4.26 -10.17
CA SER A 104 -2.49 4.88 -10.33
C SER A 104 -3.39 4.11 -11.31
N LYS A 105 -2.84 3.62 -12.44
CA LYS A 105 -3.60 2.79 -13.39
C LYS A 105 -4.03 1.46 -12.77
N VAL A 106 -3.15 0.80 -12.01
CA VAL A 106 -3.48 -0.47 -11.35
C VAL A 106 -4.51 -0.28 -10.25
N ARG A 107 -4.38 0.78 -9.44
CA ARG A 107 -5.31 1.15 -8.36
C ARG A 107 -6.77 1.24 -8.82
N LYS A 108 -7.02 1.68 -10.05
CA LYS A 108 -8.38 1.75 -10.64
C LYS A 108 -9.05 0.39 -10.89
N HIS A 109 -8.27 -0.68 -11.02
CA HIS A 109 -8.76 -2.04 -11.29
C HIS A 109 -8.80 -2.91 -10.04
N MET A 110 -8.33 -2.39 -8.91
CA MET A 110 -8.24 -3.12 -7.65
C MET A 110 -9.43 -2.77 -6.76
N ASP A 111 -9.79 -3.71 -5.89
CA ASP A 111 -10.76 -3.49 -4.82
C ASP A 111 -10.25 -2.46 -3.80
N HIS A 112 -10.98 -2.26 -2.71
CA HIS A 112 -10.55 -1.31 -1.68
C HIS A 112 -9.32 -1.81 -0.92
N PRO A 113 -8.34 -0.92 -0.63
CA PRO A 113 -7.19 -1.32 0.17
C PRO A 113 -7.62 -1.67 1.60
N LEU A 114 -6.94 -2.66 2.17
CA LEU A 114 -7.08 -3.15 3.54
C LEU A 114 -6.42 -2.21 4.56
N GLY A 115 -5.50 -1.36 4.13
CA GLY A 115 -4.78 -0.47 5.03
C GLY A 115 -3.80 0.47 4.33
N VAL A 116 -3.14 1.31 5.13
CA VAL A 116 -2.06 2.20 4.72
C VAL A 116 -0.84 1.95 5.61
N ILE A 117 0.33 1.97 5.02
CA ILE A 117 1.63 1.76 5.66
C ILE A 117 2.50 3.00 5.49
N CYS A 118 3.25 3.34 6.53
CA CYS A 118 4.30 4.36 6.52
C CYS A 118 5.60 3.78 7.10
N ASP A 119 6.75 4.01 6.46
CA ASP A 119 8.06 3.72 7.06
C ASP A 119 8.57 4.94 7.85
N ALA A 120 8.77 4.75 9.15
CA ALA A 120 9.26 5.78 10.06
C ALA A 120 10.78 6.04 9.94
N LYS A 121 11.57 5.19 9.24
CA LYS A 121 13.01 5.43 9.04
C LYS A 121 13.29 6.69 8.24
N GLU A 122 12.38 7.04 7.34
CA GLU A 122 12.54 8.22 6.49
C GLU A 122 12.25 9.53 7.22
N CYS A 123 11.83 9.45 8.49
CA CYS A 123 11.55 10.60 9.35
C CYS A 123 12.79 11.15 10.05
N THR A 124 13.90 10.40 10.11
CA THR A 124 15.08 10.77 10.90
C THR A 124 16.06 11.72 10.19
N SER A 125 15.81 12.14 8.95
CA SER A 125 16.68 13.14 8.29
C SER A 125 16.29 14.55 8.70
N ASP A 126 16.53 14.88 9.96
CA ASP A 126 16.28 16.19 10.57
C ASP A 126 17.34 17.26 10.19
N THR A 127 18.30 16.94 9.30
CA THR A 127 19.46 17.81 9.04
C THR A 127 19.52 18.48 7.67
N ASP A 128 18.73 18.08 6.66
CA ASP A 128 18.86 18.68 5.31
C ASP A 128 17.65 19.52 4.93
N PHE A 129 17.62 20.75 5.45
CA PHE A 129 16.63 21.80 5.17
C PHE A 129 16.73 22.44 3.76
N GLY A 130 17.34 21.75 2.80
CA GLY A 130 17.44 22.22 1.41
C GLY A 130 17.57 21.10 0.36
N GLY A 131 17.51 19.84 0.78
CA GLY A 131 17.56 18.70 -0.12
C GLY A 131 16.16 18.30 -0.60
N LYS A 132 16.04 17.88 -1.85
CA LYS A 132 14.84 17.22 -2.38
C LYS A 132 14.39 16.16 -1.37
N MET A 133 13.20 16.34 -0.78
CA MET A 133 12.57 15.36 0.12
C MET A 133 12.77 13.97 -0.47
N LYS A 134 13.51 13.09 0.21
CA LYS A 134 13.44 11.66 -0.09
C LYS A 134 12.00 11.27 0.24
N HIS A 135 11.26 10.86 -0.79
CA HIS A 135 9.86 10.50 -0.69
C HIS A 135 9.67 9.50 0.45
N THR A 136 8.91 9.88 1.47
CA THR A 136 8.41 8.95 2.47
C THR A 136 7.64 7.84 1.74
N SER A 137 8.00 6.59 2.00
CA SER A 137 7.49 5.38 1.39
C SER A 137 6.10 5.04 1.93
N TRP A 138 5.16 5.93 1.66
CA TRP A 138 3.75 5.73 1.95
C TRP A 138 3.16 4.76 0.93
N LYS A 139 2.39 3.79 1.43
CA LYS A 139 1.81 2.75 0.59
C LYS A 139 0.40 2.41 1.03
N ASP A 140 -0.50 2.20 0.08
CA ASP A 140 -1.78 1.53 0.32
C ASP A 140 -1.64 0.03 0.09
N VAL A 141 -2.26 -0.77 0.95
CA VAL A 141 -2.09 -2.22 1.02
C VAL A 141 -3.38 -2.91 0.60
N TYR A 142 -3.28 -3.82 -0.36
CA TYR A 142 -4.38 -4.63 -0.88
C TYR A 142 -4.31 -6.08 -0.39
N ALA A 143 -3.15 -6.52 0.07
CA ALA A 143 -2.99 -7.76 0.80
C ALA A 143 -1.82 -7.62 1.77
N PHE A 144 -2.03 -7.97 3.04
CA PHE A 144 -0.93 -8.11 3.99
C PHE A 144 -0.25 -9.46 3.78
N ASP A 145 1.07 -9.52 4.01
CA ASP A 145 1.76 -10.80 4.17
C ASP A 145 1.18 -11.57 5.37
N LEU A 146 1.38 -12.89 5.41
CA LEU A 146 0.79 -13.77 6.42
C LEU A 146 1.20 -13.39 7.85
N GLN A 147 2.42 -12.90 8.03
CA GLN A 147 2.93 -12.51 9.34
C GLN A 147 2.20 -11.24 9.83
N THR A 148 2.08 -10.24 8.98
CA THR A 148 1.34 -9.00 9.30
C THR A 148 -0.15 -9.29 9.46
N LEU A 149 -0.75 -10.09 8.58
CA LEU A 149 -2.17 -10.45 8.63
C LEU A 149 -2.53 -11.21 9.92
N SER A 150 -1.75 -12.24 10.26
CA SER A 150 -2.01 -13.05 11.47
C SER A 150 -1.89 -12.25 12.77
N MET A 151 -1.05 -11.22 12.78
CA MET A 151 -0.99 -10.26 13.88
C MET A 151 -2.25 -9.39 13.91
N LEU A 152 -2.63 -8.79 12.80
CA LEU A 152 -3.78 -7.88 12.70
C LEU A 152 -5.10 -8.57 13.01
N ASP A 153 -5.30 -9.82 12.58
CA ASP A 153 -6.52 -10.60 12.79
C ASP A 153 -6.80 -10.88 14.28
N ARG A 154 -5.75 -10.90 15.11
CA ARG A 154 -5.87 -11.13 16.56
C ARG A 154 -6.20 -9.87 17.36
N LEU A 155 -6.05 -8.70 16.74
CA LEU A 155 -6.26 -7.42 17.40
C LEU A 155 -7.75 -7.05 17.38
N PRO A 156 -8.28 -6.48 18.47
CA PRO A 156 -9.64 -5.99 18.47
C PRO A 156 -9.78 -4.78 17.54
N ASP A 157 -10.93 -4.69 16.90
CA ASP A 157 -11.32 -3.50 16.14
C ASP A 157 -11.63 -2.34 17.10
N THR A 158 -11.07 -1.16 16.84
CA THR A 158 -11.46 0.06 17.55
C THR A 158 -12.56 0.75 16.75
N ASN A 159 -13.76 0.85 17.30
CA ASN A 159 -14.85 1.57 16.67
C ASN A 159 -14.47 3.06 16.52
N PRO A 160 -14.79 3.70 15.38
CA PRO A 160 -14.43 5.07 15.09
C PRO A 160 -14.88 6.09 16.15
N ASP A 161 -15.94 5.81 16.93
CA ASP A 161 -16.45 6.70 17.98
C ASP A 161 -15.57 6.73 19.25
N TYR A 162 -14.69 5.73 19.41
CA TYR A 162 -13.75 5.72 20.52
C TYR A 162 -12.50 6.53 20.19
N GLY A 163 -11.92 7.13 21.24
CA GLY A 163 -10.65 7.85 21.11
C GLY A 163 -9.54 6.94 20.56
N LEU A 164 -8.64 7.53 19.79
CA LEU A 164 -7.51 6.83 19.16
C LEU A 164 -6.70 6.00 20.16
N GLN A 165 -6.71 4.68 19.94
CA GLN A 165 -5.82 3.72 20.58
C GLN A 165 -4.72 3.31 19.62
N VAL A 166 -3.48 3.35 20.09
CA VAL A 166 -2.28 2.99 19.33
C VAL A 166 -1.67 1.74 19.93
N LEU A 167 -1.59 0.69 19.14
CA LEU A 167 -1.05 -0.61 19.54
C LEU A 167 0.45 -0.62 19.29
N MET A 168 1.22 -0.87 20.35
CA MET A 168 2.68 -0.92 20.31
C MET A 168 3.18 -2.21 20.92
N TYR A 169 4.34 -2.70 20.47
CA TYR A 169 4.95 -3.87 21.11
C TYR A 169 5.38 -3.54 22.53
N ALA A 170 5.07 -4.45 23.45
CA ALA A 170 5.56 -4.34 24.83
C ALA A 170 7.10 -4.37 24.86
N GLN A 171 7.66 -3.59 25.79
CA GLN A 171 9.10 -3.50 26.03
C GLN A 171 9.55 -4.67 26.90
N TYR A 172 9.84 -5.81 26.27
CA TYR A 172 10.53 -6.93 26.91
C TYR A 172 11.42 -7.64 25.89
N ASP A 173 12.45 -8.34 26.38
CA ASP A 173 13.37 -9.11 25.55
C ASP A 173 12.63 -10.23 24.82
N PHE A 174 12.22 -9.96 23.58
CA PHE A 174 11.61 -10.94 22.71
C PHE A 174 12.68 -11.68 21.92
N ARG A 175 12.68 -13.01 22.03
CA ARG A 175 13.47 -13.89 21.18
C ARG A 175 12.55 -14.59 20.19
N ARG A 176 12.85 -14.45 18.90
CA ARG A 176 12.12 -15.15 17.84
C ARG A 176 12.18 -16.66 18.10
N LYS A 177 11.01 -17.31 18.08
CA LYS A 177 10.95 -18.77 18.06
C LYS A 177 11.31 -19.22 16.65
N HIS A 178 12.34 -20.06 16.54
CA HIS A 178 12.76 -20.66 15.27
C HIS A 178 12.94 -22.17 15.46
N HIS A 179 12.32 -22.97 14.61
CA HIS A 179 12.32 -24.44 14.67
C HIS A 179 13.55 -25.02 13.97
N THR A 180 14.74 -24.60 14.43
CA THR A 180 16.04 -24.93 13.83
C THR A 180 16.24 -26.44 13.66
N GLU A 181 15.82 -27.26 14.62
CA GLU A 181 15.96 -28.72 14.53
C GLU A 181 15.19 -29.31 13.35
N PHE A 182 13.91 -28.91 13.19
CA PHE A 182 13.10 -29.35 12.06
C PHE A 182 13.68 -28.86 10.73
N GLN A 183 14.10 -27.59 10.67
CA GLN A 183 14.67 -27.01 9.44
C GLN A 183 15.95 -27.76 9.03
N ILE A 184 16.86 -28.02 9.97
CA ILE A 184 18.12 -28.75 9.68
C ILE A 184 17.82 -30.18 9.25
N VAL A 185 16.97 -30.92 9.98
CA VAL A 185 16.63 -32.31 9.63
C VAL A 185 15.98 -32.37 8.24
N SER A 186 15.03 -31.49 7.96
CA SER A 186 14.35 -31.43 6.68
C SER A 186 15.29 -31.04 5.53
N LEU A 187 16.21 -30.10 5.76
CA LEU A 187 17.27 -29.76 4.81
C LEU A 187 18.19 -30.95 4.54
N SER A 188 18.63 -31.66 5.58
CA SER A 188 19.44 -32.87 5.44
C SER A 188 18.72 -33.97 4.66
N LEU A 189 17.41 -34.17 4.90
CA LEU A 189 16.61 -35.14 4.14
C LEU A 189 16.48 -34.78 2.66
N SER A 190 16.53 -33.50 2.30
CA SER A 190 16.50 -33.08 0.88
C SER A 190 17.73 -33.56 0.08
N LEU A 191 18.86 -33.88 0.74
CA LEU A 191 20.04 -34.48 0.11
C LEU A 191 19.74 -35.85 -0.52
N ALA A 192 18.64 -36.50 -0.15
CA ALA A 192 18.17 -37.72 -0.80
C ALA A 192 17.96 -37.56 -2.31
N LYS A 193 17.83 -36.32 -2.82
CA LYS A 193 17.81 -36.01 -4.27
C LYS A 193 19.05 -36.56 -5.00
N ILE A 194 20.19 -36.66 -4.32
CA ILE A 194 21.42 -37.23 -4.89
C ILE A 194 21.21 -38.68 -5.34
N MET A 195 20.30 -39.43 -4.72
CA MET A 195 19.97 -40.80 -5.14
C MET A 195 19.33 -40.84 -6.53
N GLU A 196 18.45 -39.89 -6.85
CA GLU A 196 17.89 -39.79 -8.22
C GLU A 196 19.01 -39.51 -9.22
N ILE A 197 19.91 -38.57 -8.91
CA ILE A 197 21.03 -38.21 -9.78
C ILE A 197 21.91 -39.44 -10.02
N TYR A 198 22.26 -40.16 -8.96
CA TYR A 198 23.09 -41.36 -9.03
C TYR A 198 22.43 -42.48 -9.84
N VAL A 199 21.13 -42.72 -9.65
CA VAL A 199 20.42 -43.76 -10.40
C VAL A 199 20.32 -43.40 -11.89
N LEU A 200 19.97 -42.16 -12.22
CA LEU A 200 19.94 -41.70 -13.61
C LEU A 200 21.33 -41.73 -14.26
N TRP A 201 22.36 -41.40 -13.48
CA TRP A 201 23.75 -41.51 -13.90
C TRP A 201 24.15 -42.96 -14.21
N ALA A 202 23.81 -43.90 -13.32
CA ALA A 202 24.07 -45.33 -13.49
C ALA A 202 23.33 -45.93 -14.71
N MET A 203 22.19 -45.35 -15.10
CA MET A 203 21.43 -45.73 -16.29
C MET A 203 21.91 -45.03 -17.58
N GLY A 204 23.00 -44.26 -17.52
CA GLY A 204 23.57 -43.56 -18.69
C GLY A 204 22.87 -42.24 -19.05
N ALA A 205 21.92 -41.76 -18.24
CA ALA A 205 21.18 -40.52 -18.46
C ALA A 205 21.84 -39.32 -17.75
N TYR A 206 23.15 -39.15 -17.96
CA TYR A 206 24.02 -38.17 -17.27
C TYR A 206 23.43 -36.74 -17.25
N TYR A 207 23.09 -36.22 -18.42
CA TYR A 207 22.60 -34.86 -18.58
C TYR A 207 21.21 -34.66 -17.99
N ALA A 208 20.32 -35.65 -18.11
CA ALA A 208 18.97 -35.57 -17.55
C ALA A 208 19.02 -35.52 -16.01
N GLY A 209 19.88 -36.34 -15.38
CA GLY A 209 20.09 -36.30 -13.93
C GLY A 209 20.64 -34.97 -13.44
N LEU A 210 21.64 -34.41 -14.14
CA LEU A 210 22.22 -33.11 -13.77
C LEU A 210 21.21 -31.97 -13.94
N VAL A 211 20.50 -31.91 -15.07
CA VAL A 211 19.49 -30.87 -15.34
C VAL A 211 18.31 -30.96 -14.36
N SER A 212 17.87 -32.17 -13.97
CA SER A 212 16.83 -32.38 -12.94
C SER A 212 17.27 -31.87 -11.56
N ALA A 213 18.58 -31.88 -11.26
CA ALA A 213 19.12 -31.45 -9.98
C ALA A 213 19.37 -29.93 -9.88
N LEU A 214 19.57 -29.24 -11.00
CA LEU A 214 19.95 -27.81 -11.00
C LEU A 214 19.00 -26.92 -10.17
N PRO A 215 17.66 -26.99 -10.32
CA PRO A 215 16.76 -26.22 -9.48
C PRO A 215 16.90 -26.55 -7.99
N TRP A 216 16.94 -27.84 -7.64
CA TRP A 216 17.13 -28.25 -6.25
C TRP A 216 18.43 -27.70 -5.65
N LEU A 217 19.54 -27.85 -6.35
CA LEU A 217 20.84 -27.37 -5.87
C LEU A 217 20.81 -25.87 -5.60
N TYR A 218 20.21 -25.09 -6.51
CA TYR A 218 20.06 -23.65 -6.35
C TYR A 218 19.25 -23.28 -5.09
N PHE A 219 18.05 -23.83 -4.94
CA PHE A 219 17.20 -23.53 -3.79
C PHE A 219 17.77 -24.07 -2.48
N PHE A 220 18.49 -25.20 -2.51
CA PHE A 220 19.20 -25.76 -1.36
C PHE A 220 20.30 -24.81 -0.85
N LEU A 221 21.12 -24.27 -1.75
CA LEU A 221 22.16 -23.30 -1.39
C LEU A 221 21.57 -22.01 -0.80
N VAL A 222 20.47 -21.52 -1.38
CA VAL A 222 19.75 -20.36 -0.83
C VAL A 222 19.18 -20.68 0.54
N ALA A 223 18.58 -21.86 0.71
CA ALA A 223 18.03 -22.31 1.98
C ALA A 223 19.08 -22.34 3.10
N LEU A 224 20.30 -22.83 2.81
CA LEU A 224 21.40 -22.79 3.76
C LEU A 224 21.75 -21.35 4.18
N GLY A 225 21.76 -20.42 3.23
CA GLY A 225 22.00 -19.00 3.51
C GLY A 225 20.89 -18.36 4.35
N VAL A 226 19.63 -18.68 4.07
CA VAL A 226 18.46 -18.20 4.83
C VAL A 226 18.47 -18.76 6.25
N GLU A 227 18.67 -20.07 6.43
CA GLU A 227 18.73 -20.71 7.75
C GLU A 227 19.90 -20.16 8.58
N ALA A 228 21.09 -19.99 7.97
CA ALA A 228 22.24 -19.40 8.66
C ALA A 228 21.92 -17.97 9.15
N LYS A 229 21.26 -17.17 8.32
CA LYS A 229 20.83 -15.81 8.70
C LYS A 229 19.78 -15.85 9.82
N GLU A 230 18.81 -16.74 9.77
CA GLU A 230 17.76 -16.87 10.78
C GLU A 230 18.31 -17.33 12.13
N VAL A 231 19.25 -18.28 12.15
CA VAL A 231 19.96 -18.69 13.37
C VAL A 231 20.73 -17.52 14.00
N VAL A 232 21.35 -16.66 13.18
CA VAL A 232 22.03 -15.46 13.67
C VAL A 232 21.03 -14.46 14.23
N LEU A 233 19.91 -14.22 13.54
CA LEU A 233 18.86 -13.29 13.98
C LEU A 233 18.18 -13.76 15.26
N LYS A 234 17.91 -15.06 15.41
CA LYS A 234 17.33 -15.68 16.62
C LYS A 234 18.13 -15.37 17.89
N ARG A 235 19.46 -15.24 17.77
CA ARG A 235 20.36 -14.96 18.90
C ARG A 235 20.39 -13.49 19.31
N ARG A 236 19.91 -12.59 18.46
CA ARG A 236 19.87 -11.16 18.76
C ARG A 236 18.55 -10.83 19.45
N PRO A 237 18.57 -10.18 20.62
CA PRO A 237 17.34 -9.68 21.22
C PRO A 237 16.78 -8.57 20.34
N GLU A 238 15.49 -8.61 20.05
CA GLU A 238 14.80 -7.53 19.33
C GLU A 238 14.50 -6.38 20.30
N ASN A 239 15.53 -5.59 20.60
CA ASN A 239 15.38 -4.45 21.51
C ASN A 239 14.71 -3.26 20.83
N GLU A 240 14.85 -3.12 19.51
CA GLU A 240 14.28 -2.02 18.77
C GLU A 240 12.92 -2.41 18.16
N PRO A 241 11.87 -1.61 18.40
CA PRO A 241 10.64 -1.75 17.63
C PRO A 241 10.95 -1.54 16.15
N GLY A 242 10.21 -2.21 15.28
CA GLY A 242 10.31 -1.96 13.85
C GLY A 242 9.94 -0.51 13.51
N HIS A 243 10.03 -0.19 12.22
CA HIS A 243 9.80 1.16 11.74
C HIS A 243 8.53 1.28 10.88
N LEU A 244 7.86 0.16 10.56
CA LEU A 244 6.62 0.21 9.80
C LEU A 244 5.46 0.54 10.72
N ASP A 245 4.73 1.58 10.36
CA ASP A 245 3.50 1.98 11.00
C ASP A 245 2.35 1.65 10.08
N ILE A 246 1.31 1.04 10.64
CA ILE A 246 0.21 0.46 9.88
C ILE A 246 -1.10 1.00 10.43
N ILE A 247 -1.97 1.44 9.51
CA ILE A 247 -3.39 1.61 9.77
C ILE A 247 -4.19 0.65 8.90
N THR A 248 -5.11 -0.09 9.51
CA THR A 248 -5.99 -1.03 8.81
C THR A 248 -7.43 -0.87 9.28
N GLY A 249 -8.37 -1.36 8.48
CA GLY A 249 -9.80 -1.29 8.71
C GLY A 249 -10.53 -0.74 7.50
N LYS A 250 -11.77 -0.29 7.70
CA LYS A 250 -12.54 0.36 6.63
C LYS A 250 -12.08 1.81 6.50
N LEU A 251 -11.17 2.08 5.58
CA LEU A 251 -10.57 3.40 5.38
C LEU A 251 -11.61 4.43 4.89
N PRO A 252 -11.55 5.69 5.34
CA PRO A 252 -12.44 6.75 4.90
C PRO A 252 -12.15 7.16 3.45
N ARG A 253 -13.22 7.48 2.71
CA ARG A 253 -13.15 8.12 1.39
C ARG A 253 -14.31 9.10 1.19
N VAL A 254 -14.25 9.92 0.16
CA VAL A 254 -15.37 10.80 -0.20
C VAL A 254 -16.62 9.95 -0.45
N GLY A 255 -17.71 10.28 0.22
CA GLY A 255 -19.00 9.58 0.10
C GLY A 255 -19.09 8.22 0.81
N GLN A 256 -18.03 7.76 1.49
CA GLN A 256 -18.13 6.59 2.36
C GLN A 256 -17.41 6.85 3.68
N GLU A 257 -18.18 6.78 4.77
CA GLU A 257 -17.64 6.85 6.11
C GLU A 257 -16.63 5.72 6.36
N GLY A 258 -15.51 6.09 6.97
CA GLY A 258 -14.57 5.11 7.52
C GLY A 258 -15.23 4.34 8.66
N GLY A 259 -14.83 3.09 8.84
CA GLY A 259 -15.36 2.21 9.89
C GLY A 259 -14.36 2.01 11.02
N ALA A 260 -14.43 0.82 11.63
CA ALA A 260 -13.48 0.39 12.63
C ALA A 260 -12.04 0.44 12.09
N ARG A 261 -11.10 0.79 12.99
CA ARG A 261 -9.68 0.93 12.66
C ARG A 261 -8.79 0.26 13.70
N LYS A 262 -7.59 -0.11 13.24
CA LYS A 262 -6.47 -0.54 14.07
C LYS A 262 -5.25 0.26 13.66
N VAL A 263 -4.57 0.84 14.63
CA VAL A 263 -3.31 1.57 14.43
C VAL A 263 -2.22 0.82 15.17
N VAL A 264 -1.28 0.26 14.42
CA VAL A 264 -0.17 -0.54 14.95
C VAL A 264 1.14 0.14 14.59
N MET A 265 1.96 0.42 15.58
CA MET A 265 3.24 1.12 15.39
C MET A 265 4.42 0.18 15.59
N GLY A 266 5.43 0.39 14.75
CA GLY A 266 6.71 -0.29 14.84
C GLY A 266 6.69 -1.77 14.50
N VAL A 267 5.93 -2.13 13.48
CA VAL A 267 5.95 -3.44 12.82
C VAL A 267 7.31 -3.66 12.15
N SER A 268 7.83 -4.89 12.23
CA SER A 268 9.06 -5.27 11.54
C SER A 268 8.77 -5.45 10.05
N GLU A 269 9.66 -4.95 9.19
CA GLU A 269 9.56 -5.22 7.76
C GLU A 269 9.81 -6.68 7.46
N ASP A 270 8.99 -7.25 6.58
CA ASP A 270 9.20 -8.60 6.06
C ASP A 270 10.54 -8.65 5.31
N PRO A 271 11.50 -9.49 5.74
CA PRO A 271 12.79 -9.60 5.06
C PRO A 271 12.66 -9.98 3.59
N LYS A 272 11.56 -10.61 3.19
CA LYS A 272 11.29 -11.02 1.81
C LYS A 272 11.08 -9.87 0.83
N ARG A 273 10.85 -8.65 1.34
CA ARG A 273 10.71 -7.44 0.50
C ARG A 273 12.06 -6.87 0.04
N PHE A 274 13.16 -7.27 0.68
CA PHE A 274 14.50 -6.80 0.31
C PHE A 274 14.93 -7.28 -1.08
N LEU A 275 15.80 -6.48 -1.71
CA LEU A 275 16.34 -6.74 -3.05
C LEU A 275 16.97 -8.14 -3.19
N GLY A 276 17.61 -8.65 -2.14
CA GLY A 276 18.23 -9.98 -2.14
C GLY A 276 17.22 -11.10 -2.43
N TRP A 277 16.02 -11.04 -1.85
CA TRP A 277 14.95 -12.01 -2.12
C TRP A 277 14.40 -11.87 -3.54
N LYS A 278 14.27 -10.64 -4.06
CA LYS A 278 13.86 -10.41 -5.45
C LYS A 278 14.85 -11.01 -6.45
N ILE A 279 16.15 -10.83 -6.21
CA ILE A 279 17.21 -11.44 -7.03
C ILE A 279 17.15 -12.98 -6.94
N PHE A 280 17.02 -13.51 -5.72
CA PHE A 280 16.85 -14.94 -5.50
C PHE A 280 15.70 -15.51 -6.33
N TRP A 281 14.52 -14.91 -6.25
CA TRP A 281 13.38 -15.39 -7.00
C TRP A 281 13.55 -15.18 -8.51
N GLY A 282 14.15 -14.08 -8.96
CA GLY A 282 14.44 -13.87 -10.37
C GLY A 282 15.34 -14.96 -10.96
N VAL A 283 16.44 -15.29 -10.27
CA VAL A 283 17.34 -16.37 -10.68
C VAL A 283 16.67 -17.73 -10.55
N GLY A 284 15.92 -17.99 -9.47
CA GLY A 284 15.17 -19.22 -9.29
C GLY A 284 14.15 -19.48 -10.41
N ALA A 285 13.43 -18.44 -10.86
CA ALA A 285 12.50 -18.55 -11.98
C ALA A 285 13.21 -18.92 -13.29
N LEU A 286 14.37 -18.32 -13.56
CA LEU A 286 15.19 -18.62 -14.74
C LEU A 286 15.78 -20.03 -14.68
N THR A 287 16.33 -20.43 -13.54
CA THR A 287 16.89 -21.78 -13.34
C THR A 287 15.81 -22.85 -13.52
N CYS A 288 14.63 -22.67 -12.92
CA CYS A 288 13.51 -23.59 -13.10
C CYS A 288 13.01 -23.63 -14.55
N SER A 289 12.88 -22.49 -15.22
CA SER A 289 12.39 -22.42 -16.61
C SER A 289 13.35 -23.13 -17.57
N THR A 290 14.65 -22.82 -17.48
CA THR A 290 15.69 -23.43 -18.31
C THR A 290 15.82 -24.93 -18.03
N SER A 291 15.81 -25.34 -16.75
CA SER A 291 15.84 -26.75 -16.37
C SER A 291 14.63 -27.50 -16.90
N LEU A 292 13.42 -26.94 -16.81
CA LEU A 292 12.20 -27.59 -17.29
C LEU A 292 12.26 -27.87 -18.81
N VAL A 293 12.64 -26.87 -19.61
CA VAL A 293 12.74 -26.99 -21.07
C VAL A 293 13.81 -28.01 -21.46
N LEU A 294 15.00 -27.90 -20.88
CA LEU A 294 16.10 -28.83 -21.16
C LEU A 294 15.77 -30.25 -20.70
N LEU A 295 15.11 -30.42 -19.56
CA LEU A 295 14.76 -31.73 -19.03
C LEU A 295 13.78 -32.45 -19.96
N TYR A 296 12.74 -31.78 -20.44
CA TYR A 296 11.80 -32.39 -21.39
C TYR A 296 12.45 -32.73 -22.73
N PHE A 297 13.32 -31.84 -23.23
CA PHE A 297 14.08 -32.11 -24.45
C PHE A 297 14.99 -33.36 -24.29
N LEU A 298 15.72 -33.44 -23.18
CA LEU A 298 16.63 -34.56 -22.90
C LEU A 298 15.86 -35.85 -22.66
N LEU A 299 14.76 -35.82 -21.91
CA LEU A 299 13.91 -36.99 -21.64
C LEU A 299 13.30 -37.56 -22.92
N GLY A 300 12.95 -36.72 -23.89
CA GLY A 300 12.49 -37.15 -25.22
C GLY A 300 13.52 -37.96 -26.01
N GLN A 301 14.80 -37.91 -25.63
CA GLN A 301 15.89 -38.67 -26.25
C GLN A 301 16.28 -39.93 -25.46
N GLN A 302 15.70 -40.16 -24.28
CA GLN A 302 16.08 -41.28 -23.40
C GLN A 302 15.27 -42.55 -23.67
N GLN A 303 15.81 -43.69 -23.22
CA GLN A 303 15.11 -44.97 -23.24
C GLN A 303 13.91 -44.97 -22.27
N GLN A 304 12.90 -45.77 -22.59
CA GLN A 304 11.66 -45.84 -21.80
C GLN A 304 11.90 -46.23 -20.33
N GLU A 305 12.90 -47.09 -20.06
CA GLU A 305 13.27 -47.49 -18.70
C GLU A 305 13.71 -46.30 -17.85
N VAL A 306 14.56 -45.42 -18.42
CA VAL A 306 15.02 -44.18 -17.76
C VAL A 306 13.85 -43.27 -17.44
N ILE A 307 12.92 -43.11 -18.38
CA ILE A 307 11.73 -42.27 -18.21
C ILE A 307 10.85 -42.80 -17.07
N ILE A 308 10.61 -44.11 -17.01
CA ILE A 308 9.80 -44.74 -15.95
C ILE A 308 10.46 -44.54 -14.58
N VAL A 309 11.77 -44.77 -14.47
CA VAL A 309 12.53 -44.56 -13.23
C VAL A 309 12.48 -43.09 -12.80
N TRP A 310 12.69 -42.16 -13.73
CA TRP A 310 12.57 -40.73 -13.47
C TRP A 310 11.18 -40.35 -12.96
N VAL A 311 10.10 -40.81 -13.62
CA VAL A 311 8.71 -40.57 -13.19
C VAL A 311 8.48 -41.13 -11.78
N GLY A 312 9.00 -42.32 -11.47
CA GLY A 312 8.95 -42.92 -10.14
C GLY A 312 9.55 -42.01 -9.07
N PHE A 313 10.74 -41.46 -9.32
CA PHE A 313 11.34 -40.45 -8.43
C PHE A 313 10.48 -39.18 -8.33
N GLN A 314 9.98 -38.65 -9.44
CA GLN A 314 9.16 -37.43 -9.41
C GLN A 314 7.90 -37.59 -8.56
N LEU A 315 7.23 -38.76 -8.62
CA LEU A 315 6.07 -39.08 -7.79
C LEU A 315 6.45 -39.24 -6.31
N LEU A 316 7.55 -39.93 -6.02
CA LEU A 316 8.07 -40.04 -4.66
C LEU A 316 8.36 -38.67 -4.05
N TRP A 317 9.06 -37.80 -4.79
CA TRP A 317 9.37 -36.44 -4.36
C TRP A 317 8.13 -35.57 -4.20
N LEU A 318 7.12 -35.75 -5.05
CA LEU A 318 5.85 -35.06 -4.91
C LEU A 318 5.18 -35.41 -3.58
N VAL A 319 5.08 -36.71 -3.26
CA VAL A 319 4.49 -37.18 -1.99
C VAL A 319 5.28 -36.67 -0.79
N LEU A 320 6.61 -36.80 -0.81
CA LEU A 320 7.47 -36.33 0.27
C LEU A 320 7.38 -34.81 0.45
N ARG A 321 7.32 -34.03 -0.64
CA ARG A 321 7.13 -32.58 -0.59
C ARG A 321 5.79 -32.20 0.05
N ILE A 322 4.70 -32.91 -0.26
CA ILE A 322 3.39 -32.70 0.37
C ILE A 322 3.47 -32.99 1.87
N LEU A 323 4.12 -34.09 2.27
CA LEU A 323 4.32 -34.43 3.68
C LEU A 323 5.12 -33.34 4.40
N VAL A 324 6.24 -32.90 3.84
CA VAL A 324 7.06 -31.81 4.42
C VAL A 324 6.25 -30.52 4.55
N TYR A 325 5.44 -30.17 3.55
CA TYR A 325 4.59 -28.97 3.61
C TYR A 325 3.60 -28.99 4.78
N HIS A 326 3.00 -30.14 5.07
CA HIS A 326 2.04 -30.29 6.17
C HIS A 326 2.71 -30.47 7.54
N LEU A 327 3.90 -31.04 7.58
CA LEU A 327 4.68 -31.18 8.82
C LEU A 327 5.40 -29.89 9.23
N ALA A 328 5.74 -29.03 8.25
CA ALA A 328 6.36 -27.76 8.52
C ALA A 328 5.33 -26.76 9.06
N GLU A 329 5.52 -26.28 10.28
CA GLU A 329 4.73 -25.16 10.80
C GLU A 329 4.98 -23.90 9.96
N PRO A 330 3.96 -23.07 9.72
CA PRO A 330 4.15 -21.80 9.02
C PRO A 330 5.01 -20.89 9.90
N GLU A 331 6.07 -20.31 9.32
CA GLU A 331 6.95 -19.42 10.06
C GLU A 331 6.24 -18.10 10.36
N ASN A 332 5.99 -17.85 11.65
CA ASN A 332 5.47 -16.59 12.14
C ASN A 332 6.43 -16.08 13.23
N PRO A 333 7.49 -15.33 12.87
CA PRO A 333 8.52 -14.92 13.83
C PRO A 333 7.98 -13.98 14.92
N LEU A 334 6.85 -13.31 14.69
CA LEU A 334 6.16 -12.44 15.66
C LEU A 334 5.14 -13.18 16.53
N PHE A 335 4.96 -14.48 16.32
CA PHE A 335 4.02 -15.28 17.11
C PHE A 335 4.46 -15.28 18.59
N GLY A 336 3.69 -14.57 19.42
CA GLY A 336 3.96 -14.45 20.86
C GLY A 336 4.53 -13.10 21.30
N ARG A 337 4.74 -12.12 20.40
CA ARG A 337 5.05 -10.75 20.80
C ARG A 337 3.76 -10.01 21.19
N THR A 338 3.65 -9.58 22.45
CA THR A 338 2.45 -8.91 22.95
C THR A 338 2.38 -7.46 22.46
N LEU A 339 1.23 -7.09 21.93
CA LEU A 339 0.87 -5.70 21.61
C LEU A 339 0.05 -5.11 22.77
N VAL A 340 0.37 -3.89 23.16
CA VAL A 340 -0.30 -3.13 24.22
C VAL A 340 -0.95 -1.90 23.61
N ALA A 341 -2.21 -1.68 23.94
CA ALA A 341 -2.95 -0.49 23.52
C ALA A 341 -2.60 0.69 24.42
N HIS A 342 -2.16 1.79 23.81
CA HIS A 342 -1.91 3.05 24.47
C HIS A 342 -2.87 4.13 23.96
N PRO A 343 -3.54 4.89 24.85
CA PRO A 343 -4.28 6.07 24.44
C PRO A 343 -3.35 7.10 23.77
N PHE A 344 -3.82 7.76 22.71
CA PHE A 344 -3.01 8.75 21.99
C PHE A 344 -2.39 9.84 22.91
N ASN A 345 -3.14 10.28 23.92
CA ASN A 345 -2.69 11.31 24.85
C ASN A 345 -1.46 10.91 25.69
N THR A 346 -1.26 9.61 25.94
CA THR A 346 -0.15 9.10 26.76
C THR A 346 1.11 8.82 25.94
N LEU A 347 1.05 8.96 24.61
CA LEU A 347 2.18 8.71 23.73
C LEU A 347 3.28 9.76 23.88
N SER A 348 4.52 9.35 23.68
CA SER A 348 5.66 10.26 23.58
C SER A 348 5.56 11.12 22.32
N ARG A 349 6.27 12.27 22.31
CA ARG A 349 6.28 13.21 21.18
C ARG A 349 6.65 12.54 19.84
N ASN A 350 7.69 11.72 19.83
CA ASN A 350 8.12 10.97 18.65
C ASN A 350 7.01 10.02 18.14
N MET A 351 6.30 9.33 19.03
CA MET A 351 5.19 8.46 18.61
C MET A 351 4.02 9.26 18.05
N LYS A 352 3.73 10.45 18.59
CA LYS A 352 2.73 11.36 18.02
C LYS A 352 3.14 11.86 16.62
N GLU A 353 4.42 12.15 16.41
CA GLU A 353 4.97 12.50 15.08
C GLU A 353 4.74 11.37 14.07
N ARG A 354 5.02 10.12 14.46
CA ARG A 354 4.76 8.94 13.62
C ARG A 354 3.27 8.74 13.32
N VAL A 355 2.39 8.98 14.30
CA VAL A 355 0.93 8.95 14.08
C VAL A 355 0.48 10.05 13.12
N LEU A 356 1.05 11.25 13.21
CA LEU A 356 0.80 12.33 12.24
C LEU A 356 1.21 11.90 10.84
N LEU A 357 2.39 11.29 10.66
CA LEU A 357 2.85 10.79 9.37
C LEU A 357 1.93 9.72 8.79
N LEU A 358 1.46 8.79 9.62
CA LEU A 358 0.48 7.79 9.21
C LEU A 358 -0.86 8.43 8.79
N THR A 359 -1.25 9.52 9.45
CA THR A 359 -2.43 10.32 9.09
C THR A 359 -2.24 11.03 7.75
N LEU A 360 -1.03 11.51 7.45
CA LEU A 360 -0.71 12.11 6.15
C LEU A 360 -0.64 11.07 5.03
N ALA A 361 -0.13 9.88 5.32
CA ALA A 361 -0.19 8.74 4.40
C ALA A 361 -1.65 8.40 4.08
N LEU A 362 -2.54 8.37 5.07
CA LEU A 362 -3.98 8.20 4.87
C LEU A 362 -4.58 9.33 4.03
N SER A 363 -4.17 10.58 4.27
CA SER A 363 -4.58 11.74 3.47
C SER A 363 -4.17 11.57 2.01
N LYS A 364 -2.96 11.08 1.75
CA LYS A 364 -2.49 10.85 0.38
C LYS A 364 -3.23 9.70 -0.28
N TYR A 365 -3.58 8.65 0.45
CA TYR A 365 -4.53 7.63 -0.02
C TYR A 365 -5.87 8.27 -0.43
N GLN A 366 -6.46 9.12 0.42
CA GLN A 366 -7.72 9.80 0.10
C GLN A 366 -7.63 10.64 -1.18
N VAL A 367 -6.50 11.30 -1.43
CA VAL A 367 -6.23 12.02 -2.70
C VAL A 367 -6.29 11.09 -3.91
N HIS A 368 -5.65 9.91 -3.83
CA HIS A 368 -5.62 8.94 -4.93
C HIS A 368 -7.01 8.40 -5.30
N VAL A 369 -7.91 8.27 -4.33
CA VAL A 369 -9.29 7.79 -4.54
C VAL A 369 -10.30 8.93 -4.62
N HIS A 370 -9.85 10.19 -4.62
CA HIS A 370 -10.74 11.36 -4.59
C HIS A 370 -11.48 11.53 -5.94
N PRO A 371 -12.80 11.83 -5.96
CA PRO A 371 -13.55 12.07 -7.19
C PRO A 371 -13.01 13.22 -8.06
N ARG A 372 -12.36 14.21 -7.43
CA ARG A 372 -11.69 15.32 -8.11
C ARG A 372 -10.40 14.91 -8.81
N GLY A 373 -9.81 13.77 -8.43
CA GLY A 373 -8.53 13.27 -8.94
C GLY A 373 -7.32 13.88 -8.24
N GLU A 374 -6.21 13.14 -8.30
CA GLU A 374 -4.95 13.47 -7.63
C GLU A 374 -4.37 14.84 -8.05
N TYR A 375 -4.57 15.23 -9.31
CA TYR A 375 -4.06 16.47 -9.87
C TYR A 375 -4.59 17.72 -9.15
N SER A 376 -5.79 17.66 -8.57
CA SER A 376 -6.37 18.80 -7.83
C SER A 376 -5.68 19.08 -6.50
N TYR A 377 -4.87 18.15 -5.99
CA TYR A 377 -4.27 18.18 -4.65
C TYR A 377 -2.74 18.24 -4.68
N LYS A 378 -2.14 18.60 -5.82
CA LYS A 378 -0.68 18.65 -5.97
C LYS A 378 -0.01 19.66 -5.05
N GLU A 379 -0.72 20.74 -4.71
CA GLU A 379 -0.21 21.85 -3.89
C GLU A 379 -0.64 21.78 -2.43
N ASP A 380 -1.37 20.72 -2.05
CA ASP A 380 -1.69 20.46 -0.65
C ASP A 380 -0.40 20.12 0.12
N CYS A 381 -0.28 20.68 1.32
CA CYS A 381 0.83 20.43 2.22
C CYS A 381 0.68 19.01 2.82
N PHE A 382 1.65 18.15 2.52
CA PHE A 382 1.80 16.83 3.15
C PHE A 382 3.07 16.76 4.02
N SER A 383 3.61 17.91 4.41
CA SER A 383 4.81 18.00 5.26
C SER A 383 4.42 17.94 6.73
N ALA A 384 4.75 16.82 7.40
CA ALA A 384 4.50 16.65 8.84
C ALA A 384 5.12 17.78 9.68
N LYS A 385 6.26 18.31 9.25
CA LYS A 385 6.98 19.40 9.92
C LYS A 385 6.27 20.75 9.79
N GLU A 386 5.83 21.08 8.58
CA GLU A 386 5.06 22.31 8.35
C GLU A 386 3.72 22.24 9.08
N ILE A 387 3.07 21.09 9.07
CA ILE A 387 1.82 20.87 9.81
C ILE A 387 2.07 20.89 11.32
N ALA A 388 3.16 20.31 11.84
CA ALA A 388 3.50 20.39 13.26
C ALA A 388 3.78 21.83 13.73
N SER A 389 4.22 22.73 12.84
CA SER A 389 4.45 24.14 13.16
C SER A 389 3.16 24.90 13.53
N LEU A 390 1.97 24.37 13.17
CA LEU A 390 0.68 24.86 13.66
C LEU A 390 0.61 24.89 15.18
N ARG A 391 1.26 23.95 15.88
CA ARG A 391 1.18 23.90 17.35
C ARG A 391 1.83 25.11 18.02
N ASN A 392 2.86 25.66 17.39
CA ASN A 392 3.60 26.81 17.90
C ASN A 392 3.01 28.15 17.43
N THR A 393 1.95 28.10 16.62
CA THR A 393 1.36 29.26 15.95
C THR A 393 -0.13 29.34 16.28
N SER A 394 -0.66 30.54 16.49
CA SER A 394 -2.10 30.68 16.72
C SER A 394 -2.88 30.47 15.41
N ILE A 395 -3.84 29.53 15.42
CA ILE A 395 -4.88 29.49 14.39
C ILE A 395 -5.73 30.74 14.55
N LEU A 396 -5.84 31.53 13.49
CA LEU A 396 -6.67 32.73 13.48
C LEU A 396 -8.04 32.37 12.89
N ASN A 397 -9.10 32.77 13.56
CA ASN A 397 -10.47 32.56 13.06
C ASN A 397 -10.78 33.42 11.82
N TYR A 398 -9.99 34.48 11.59
CA TYR A 398 -10.09 35.39 10.46
C TYR A 398 -8.70 35.92 10.09
N TYR A 399 -8.52 36.28 8.82
CA TYR A 399 -7.34 36.96 8.34
C TYR A 399 -7.41 38.46 8.67
N PRO A 400 -6.35 39.06 9.28
CA PRO A 400 -6.35 40.48 9.58
C PRO A 400 -6.14 41.30 8.29
N VAL A 401 -7.20 41.98 7.85
CA VAL A 401 -7.16 42.95 6.75
C VAL A 401 -6.94 44.36 7.30
N GLU A 402 -6.05 45.13 6.68
CA GLU A 402 -5.86 46.55 6.99
C GLU A 402 -7.05 47.36 6.45
N SER A 403 -7.74 48.06 7.34
CA SER A 403 -9.05 48.70 7.09
C SER A 403 -9.05 49.89 6.12
N ASN A 404 -7.92 50.21 5.46
CA ASN A 404 -7.78 51.44 4.68
C ASN A 404 -7.46 51.25 3.18
N ILE A 405 -7.35 50.02 2.66
CA ILE A 405 -6.65 49.84 1.37
C ILE A 405 -7.35 48.83 0.45
N SER A 406 -8.12 49.37 -0.52
CA SER A 406 -8.48 48.74 -1.81
C SER A 406 -9.44 47.53 -1.78
N GLN A 407 -10.27 47.38 -2.83
CA GLN A 407 -11.09 46.18 -3.07
C GLN A 407 -10.26 44.90 -3.32
N SER A 408 -8.93 45.02 -3.50
CA SER A 408 -8.01 43.91 -3.77
C SER A 408 -6.84 43.93 -2.79
N GLN A 409 -6.58 42.80 -2.15
CA GLN A 409 -5.53 42.58 -1.17
C GLN A 409 -4.50 41.59 -1.72
N LYS A 410 -3.21 41.92 -1.54
CA LYS A 410 -2.12 40.97 -1.81
C LYS A 410 -2.00 39.98 -0.66
N LEU A 411 -2.05 38.70 -0.99
CA LEU A 411 -1.85 37.58 -0.08
C LEU A 411 -0.60 36.81 -0.49
N GLN A 412 0.20 36.39 0.50
CA GLN A 412 1.29 35.46 0.25
C GLN A 412 0.95 34.11 0.87
N VAL A 413 0.56 33.16 0.02
CA VAL A 413 0.18 31.80 0.40
C VAL A 413 1.44 30.93 0.46
N LYS A 414 1.65 30.26 1.60
CA LYS A 414 2.77 29.34 1.84
C LYS A 414 2.40 27.88 1.61
N GLY A 415 1.12 27.55 1.70
CA GLY A 415 0.60 26.19 1.54
C GLY A 415 -0.87 26.10 1.95
N VAL A 416 -1.48 24.96 1.66
CA VAL A 416 -2.85 24.67 2.07
C VAL A 416 -2.92 23.28 2.70
N ILE A 417 -3.62 23.16 3.82
CA ILE A 417 -3.95 21.87 4.42
C ILE A 417 -5.37 21.55 4.03
N GLY A 418 -5.52 20.43 3.34
CA GLY A 418 -6.74 20.12 2.64
C GLY A 418 -7.81 19.35 3.39
N ASP A 419 -8.99 19.29 2.79
CA ASP A 419 -10.10 18.40 3.17
C ASP A 419 -9.64 16.95 3.37
N THR A 420 -8.77 16.42 2.50
CA THR A 420 -8.24 15.05 2.67
C THR A 420 -7.42 14.88 3.96
N THR A 421 -6.65 15.89 4.36
CA THR A 421 -5.84 15.87 5.59
C THR A 421 -6.71 16.09 6.81
N LEU A 422 -7.63 17.03 6.73
CA LEU A 422 -8.60 17.33 7.79
C LEU A 422 -9.52 16.13 8.04
N SER A 423 -10.05 15.51 7.00
CA SER A 423 -10.86 14.27 7.03
C SER A 423 -10.06 13.12 7.66
N SER A 424 -8.80 12.95 7.27
CA SER A 424 -7.92 11.92 7.84
C SER A 424 -7.69 12.15 9.33
N ALA A 425 -7.43 13.38 9.77
CA ALA A 425 -7.23 13.71 11.18
C ALA A 425 -8.50 13.51 12.03
N VAL A 426 -9.65 13.96 11.50
CA VAL A 426 -10.99 13.76 12.06
C VAL A 426 -11.27 12.28 12.29
N TRP A 427 -11.08 11.46 11.25
CA TRP A 427 -11.30 10.03 11.35
C TRP A 427 -10.28 9.38 12.29
N MET A 428 -9.00 9.75 12.22
CA MET A 428 -7.95 9.18 13.08
C MET A 428 -8.22 9.38 14.58
N LEU A 429 -8.68 10.56 14.99
CA LEU A 429 -8.96 10.83 16.40
C LEU A 429 -10.30 10.28 16.89
N GLY A 430 -11.29 10.14 15.99
CA GLY A 430 -12.56 9.47 16.26
C GLY A 430 -13.55 10.22 17.16
N LYS A 431 -13.27 11.49 17.49
CA LYS A 431 -14.10 12.27 18.44
C LYS A 431 -15.08 13.21 17.76
N SER A 432 -14.73 13.68 16.57
CA SER A 432 -15.56 14.56 15.78
C SER A 432 -16.54 13.70 14.99
N LYS A 433 -17.85 13.84 15.22
CA LYS A 433 -18.93 13.19 14.44
C LYS A 433 -18.98 13.62 12.96
N LEU A 434 -17.91 14.25 12.48
CA LEU A 434 -17.76 14.74 11.12
C LEU A 434 -17.40 13.57 10.20
N THR A 435 -18.14 13.47 9.11
CA THR A 435 -17.88 12.52 8.03
C THR A 435 -16.89 13.14 7.03
N PRO A 436 -16.24 12.31 6.17
CA PRO A 436 -15.43 12.83 5.06
C PRO A 436 -16.20 13.78 4.14
N LEU A 437 -17.52 13.60 4.00
CA LEU A 437 -18.36 14.48 3.18
C LEU A 437 -18.69 15.80 3.87
N ASP A 438 -18.72 15.86 5.20
CA ASP A 438 -18.90 17.12 5.93
C ASP A 438 -17.67 18.00 5.76
N VAL A 439 -16.48 17.42 5.94
CA VAL A 439 -15.18 18.09 5.83
C VAL A 439 -14.82 18.42 4.37
N TYR A 440 -15.54 17.84 3.40
CA TYR A 440 -15.39 18.16 1.99
C TYR A 440 -15.58 19.67 1.77
N ASP A 441 -14.67 20.29 1.01
CA ASP A 441 -14.55 21.74 0.81
C ASP A 441 -13.98 22.56 1.98
N SER A 442 -13.56 21.91 3.06
CA SER A 442 -12.82 22.58 4.15
C SER A 442 -11.33 22.64 3.84
N CYS A 443 -10.66 23.70 4.27
CA CYS A 443 -9.19 23.79 4.25
C CYS A 443 -8.64 24.72 5.34
N ILE A 444 -7.34 24.64 5.58
CA ILE A 444 -6.59 25.65 6.34
C ILE A 444 -5.56 26.26 5.40
N LEU A 445 -5.57 27.58 5.25
CA LEU A 445 -4.56 28.30 4.48
C LEU A 445 -3.41 28.72 5.38
N MET A 446 -2.19 28.51 4.89
CA MET A 446 -0.95 29.00 5.51
C MET A 446 -0.60 30.33 4.84
N LEU A 447 -0.80 31.45 5.53
CA LEU A 447 -0.65 32.78 4.98
C LEU A 447 0.48 33.53 5.69
N SER A 448 1.31 34.23 4.93
CA SER A 448 2.32 35.12 5.49
C SER A 448 1.65 36.45 5.88
N THR A 449 1.68 36.79 7.17
CA THR A 449 1.21 38.10 7.63
C THR A 449 2.33 39.12 7.49
N ILE A 450 2.05 40.22 6.81
CA ILE A 450 2.94 41.39 6.77
C ILE A 450 2.79 42.11 8.13
N PRO A 451 3.88 42.38 8.86
CA PRO A 451 3.78 43.14 10.11
C PRO A 451 3.28 44.56 9.80
N SER A 452 2.19 44.96 10.47
CA SER A 452 1.49 46.24 10.27
C SER A 452 2.30 47.51 10.65
N SER A 453 3.59 47.37 10.99
CA SER A 453 4.47 48.52 11.21
C SER A 453 5.72 48.40 10.35
N LEU A 454 5.92 49.38 9.47
CA LEU A 454 7.10 49.59 8.63
C LEU A 454 8.42 49.78 9.43
N THR A 455 8.39 49.71 10.76
CA THR A 455 9.54 49.95 11.65
C THR A 455 10.09 48.70 12.33
N SER A 456 9.49 47.52 12.17
CA SER A 456 10.01 46.29 12.78
C SER A 456 10.74 45.42 11.75
N ASN A 457 12.04 45.17 11.96
CA ASN A 457 12.82 44.13 11.26
C ASN A 457 12.38 42.69 11.65
N ALA A 458 11.14 42.52 12.11
CA ALA A 458 10.63 41.23 12.52
C ALA A 458 10.34 40.37 11.28
N PRO A 459 10.76 39.09 11.27
CA PRO A 459 10.45 38.19 10.16
C PRO A 459 8.93 38.04 10.01
N PRO A 460 8.41 37.88 8.77
CA PRO A 460 6.99 37.66 8.52
C PRO A 460 6.52 36.43 9.29
N LYS A 461 5.44 36.57 10.04
CA LYS A 461 4.81 35.46 10.76
C LYS A 461 3.90 34.69 9.81
N ILE A 462 3.85 33.37 9.98
CA ILE A 462 2.87 32.54 9.28
C ILE A 462 1.61 32.51 10.15
N ALA A 463 0.45 32.74 9.55
CA ALA A 463 -0.85 32.57 10.14
C ALA A 463 -1.56 31.39 9.48
N PHE A 464 -2.31 30.66 10.27
CA PHE A 464 -3.13 29.55 9.80
C PHE A 464 -4.59 29.94 9.93
N VAL A 465 -5.29 30.03 8.81
CA VAL A 465 -6.67 30.51 8.76
C VAL A 465 -7.56 29.40 8.18
N PRO A 466 -8.50 28.85 8.97
CA PRO A 466 -9.53 27.96 8.43
C PRO A 466 -10.34 28.72 7.39
N ALA A 467 -10.54 28.08 6.24
CA ALA A 467 -11.20 28.66 5.08
C ALA A 467 -12.06 27.60 4.38
N VAL A 468 -12.80 28.06 3.38
CA VAL A 468 -13.57 27.22 2.46
C VAL A 468 -12.84 27.18 1.13
N ARG A 469 -12.70 25.99 0.55
CA ARG A 469 -12.20 25.83 -0.82
C ARG A 469 -13.14 24.96 -1.64
N VAL A 470 -13.44 25.37 -2.85
CA VAL A 470 -14.21 24.56 -3.80
C VAL A 470 -13.51 24.48 -5.12
N LEU A 471 -13.71 23.35 -5.80
CA LEU A 471 -13.24 23.17 -7.14
C LEU A 471 -14.34 23.60 -8.11
N ALA A 472 -14.14 24.75 -8.74
CA ALA A 472 -15.02 25.24 -9.79
C ALA A 472 -14.56 24.73 -11.15
N GLY A 473 -15.52 24.49 -12.03
CA GLY A 473 -15.26 24.17 -13.44
C GLY A 473 -16.09 25.06 -14.34
N ARG A 474 -15.53 25.53 -15.45
CA ARG A 474 -16.33 26.19 -16.49
C ARG A 474 -17.18 25.15 -17.21
N SER A 475 -18.47 25.44 -17.37
CA SER A 475 -19.34 24.62 -18.19
C SER A 475 -18.87 24.74 -19.65
N LEU A 476 -18.64 23.61 -20.33
CA LEU A 476 -18.29 23.52 -21.76
C LEU A 476 -19.43 23.98 -22.69
N VAL A 477 -20.41 24.73 -22.20
CA VAL A 477 -21.44 25.36 -23.03
C VAL A 477 -20.82 26.58 -23.73
N THR A 478 -19.91 26.32 -24.66
CA THR A 478 -19.60 27.19 -25.81
C THR A 478 -20.59 26.91 -26.93
N SER A 479 -21.89 26.83 -26.61
CA SER A 479 -22.93 27.01 -27.63
C SER A 479 -23.38 28.46 -27.48
N PRO A 480 -23.43 29.26 -28.56
CA PRO A 480 -23.92 30.64 -28.47
C PRO A 480 -25.27 30.60 -27.76
N ALA A 481 -25.41 31.39 -26.70
CA ALA A 481 -26.60 31.45 -25.89
C ALA A 481 -27.80 31.64 -26.82
N ASP A 482 -28.62 30.60 -26.94
CA ASP A 482 -29.92 30.67 -27.58
C ASP A 482 -30.75 31.62 -26.71
N ILE A 483 -30.97 32.85 -27.20
CA ILE A 483 -31.53 33.98 -26.44
C ILE A 483 -32.93 33.64 -25.89
N GLU A 484 -33.57 32.59 -26.41
CA GLU A 484 -34.89 32.10 -26.00
C GLU A 484 -34.87 31.02 -24.91
N LYS A 485 -33.70 30.46 -24.55
CA LYS A 485 -33.60 29.50 -23.43
C LYS A 485 -33.20 30.21 -22.14
N SER A 486 -34.13 30.21 -21.18
CA SER A 486 -33.89 30.65 -19.81
C SER A 486 -32.64 29.95 -19.26
N TYR A 487 -31.60 30.71 -18.92
CA TYR A 487 -30.41 30.17 -18.28
C TYR A 487 -30.78 29.76 -16.86
N PHE A 488 -31.00 28.47 -16.65
CA PHE A 488 -31.19 27.92 -15.31
C PHE A 488 -29.81 27.70 -14.68
N PRO A 489 -29.55 28.26 -13.47
CA PRO A 489 -28.29 28.03 -12.78
C PRO A 489 -28.09 26.53 -12.54
N HIS A 490 -26.90 26.03 -12.84
CA HIS A 490 -26.57 24.61 -12.72
C HIS A 490 -25.72 24.38 -11.47
N PHE A 491 -26.27 23.63 -10.51
CA PHE A 491 -25.58 23.25 -9.28
C PHE A 491 -25.24 21.76 -9.32
N VAL A 492 -23.96 21.46 -9.15
CA VAL A 492 -23.46 20.07 -9.14
C VAL A 492 -23.44 19.57 -7.69
N PRO A 493 -23.97 18.37 -7.38
CA PRO A 493 -23.99 17.89 -6.01
C PRO A 493 -22.58 17.68 -5.44
N LYS A 494 -22.43 17.93 -4.14
CA LYS A 494 -21.18 17.74 -3.39
C LYS A 494 -20.65 16.32 -3.56
N GLY A 495 -19.34 16.16 -3.79
CA GLY A 495 -18.72 14.85 -3.98
C GLY A 495 -18.75 14.31 -5.42
N SER A 496 -19.36 15.02 -6.36
CA SER A 496 -19.37 14.62 -7.77
C SER A 496 -17.97 14.65 -8.39
N SER A 497 -17.73 13.77 -9.36
CA SER A 497 -16.53 13.82 -10.19
C SER A 497 -16.55 15.06 -11.09
N ASN A 498 -15.39 15.67 -11.31
CA ASN A 498 -15.27 16.71 -12.32
C ASN A 498 -15.45 16.10 -13.72
N LEU A 499 -15.94 16.88 -14.68
CA LEU A 499 -16.10 16.50 -16.09
C LEU A 499 -14.75 16.35 -16.87
N GLY A 500 -13.71 15.82 -16.22
CA GLY A 500 -12.37 15.58 -16.80
C GLY A 500 -11.50 16.83 -16.90
N LEU A 501 -10.27 16.67 -17.40
CA LEU A 501 -9.34 17.76 -17.77
C LEU A 501 -9.94 18.59 -18.92
N GLY A 502 -10.89 19.46 -18.61
CA GLY A 502 -11.27 20.58 -19.46
C GLY A 502 -10.47 21.82 -19.08
N THR A 503 -10.26 22.71 -20.04
CA THR A 503 -9.69 24.04 -19.79
C THR A 503 -10.62 24.83 -18.85
N GLY A 504 -10.05 25.42 -17.79
CA GLY A 504 -10.80 26.31 -16.89
C GLY A 504 -11.33 25.67 -15.59
N LEU A 505 -10.62 24.68 -15.04
CA LEU A 505 -10.79 24.32 -13.63
C LEU A 505 -10.05 25.33 -12.74
N SER A 506 -10.69 25.78 -11.67
CA SER A 506 -10.07 26.68 -10.69
C SER A 506 -10.44 26.30 -9.26
N TRP A 507 -9.48 26.42 -8.36
CA TRP A 507 -9.75 26.45 -6.93
C TRP A 507 -10.25 27.84 -6.55
N ILE A 508 -11.40 27.91 -5.89
CA ILE A 508 -11.94 29.13 -5.30
C ILE A 508 -11.85 28.99 -3.79
N TYR A 509 -11.27 30.01 -3.15
CA TYR A 509 -11.12 30.11 -1.71
C TYR A 509 -11.93 31.29 -1.18
N TRP A 510 -12.67 31.05 -0.12
CA TRP A 510 -13.28 32.09 0.70
C TRP A 510 -12.62 32.07 2.08
N ILE A 511 -11.87 33.13 2.36
CA ILE A 511 -11.11 33.28 3.60
C ILE A 511 -11.85 34.29 4.48
N PRO A 512 -12.23 33.94 5.72
CA PRO A 512 -12.90 34.88 6.60
C PRO A 512 -11.98 36.05 6.93
N SER A 513 -12.51 37.27 6.88
CA SER A 513 -11.88 38.50 7.30
C SER A 513 -12.65 39.12 8.47
N LYS A 514 -12.12 40.22 9.03
CA LYS A 514 -12.80 40.98 10.08
C LYS A 514 -14.11 41.59 9.54
N ASP A 515 -15.04 41.87 10.45
CA ASP A 515 -16.27 42.63 10.19
C ASP A 515 -17.24 41.98 9.18
N GLY A 516 -17.23 40.64 9.10
CA GLY A 516 -18.14 39.89 8.23
C GLY A 516 -17.78 39.92 6.75
N LEU A 517 -16.52 40.26 6.44
CA LEU A 517 -15.99 40.29 5.07
C LEU A 517 -15.28 38.98 4.71
N TRP A 518 -15.10 38.76 3.42
CA TRP A 518 -14.47 37.60 2.83
C TRP A 518 -13.37 38.01 1.86
N LEU A 519 -12.25 37.30 1.88
CA LEU A 519 -11.27 37.37 0.80
C LEU A 519 -11.57 36.25 -0.19
N HIS A 520 -11.93 36.63 -1.41
CA HIS A 520 -12.14 35.74 -2.54
C HIS A 520 -10.86 35.60 -3.35
N LEU A 521 -10.32 34.39 -3.39
CA LEU A 521 -9.13 34.04 -4.15
C LEU A 521 -9.47 32.91 -5.13
N ALA A 522 -9.23 33.14 -6.43
CA ALA A 522 -9.41 32.13 -7.47
C ALA A 522 -8.05 31.77 -8.09
N VAL A 523 -7.73 30.48 -8.17
CA VAL A 523 -6.47 29.96 -8.70
C VAL A 523 -6.77 28.91 -9.75
N GLU A 524 -6.39 29.16 -11.01
CA GLU A 524 -6.56 28.20 -12.10
C GLU A 524 -5.59 27.02 -11.93
N ILE A 525 -6.10 25.79 -12.08
CA ILE A 525 -5.31 24.56 -11.87
C ILE A 525 -4.17 24.44 -12.89
N ASP A 526 -4.40 24.90 -14.12
CA ASP A 526 -3.41 24.86 -15.20
C ASP A 526 -2.18 25.75 -14.91
N ALA A 527 -2.33 26.74 -14.03
CA ALA A 527 -1.25 27.62 -13.60
C ALA A 527 -0.39 27.04 -12.46
N MET A 528 -0.79 25.90 -11.85
CA MET A 528 -0.09 25.09 -10.83
C MET A 528 0.78 25.88 -9.82
N ASN A 529 0.31 27.02 -9.32
CA ASN A 529 1.06 27.82 -8.35
C ASN A 529 0.10 28.55 -7.39
N LEU A 530 -0.58 27.84 -6.48
CA LEU A 530 -1.23 28.43 -5.30
C LEU A 530 -0.19 28.97 -4.30
N VAL A 531 0.99 28.34 -4.23
CA VAL A 531 2.05 28.79 -3.33
C VAL A 531 2.73 29.99 -3.99
N GLY A 532 2.60 31.18 -3.39
CA GLY A 532 3.10 32.41 -3.98
C GLY A 532 2.34 33.66 -3.55
N GLU A 533 2.57 34.73 -4.30
CA GLU A 533 1.83 36.00 -4.14
C GLU A 533 0.59 35.99 -5.04
N HIS A 534 -0.57 36.28 -4.45
CA HIS A 534 -1.85 36.31 -5.12
C HIS A 534 -2.62 37.59 -4.78
N GLN A 535 -3.51 38.00 -5.68
CA GLN A 535 -4.51 39.02 -5.38
C GLN A 535 -5.81 38.36 -4.97
N ALA A 536 -6.35 38.75 -3.82
CA ALA A 536 -7.66 38.34 -3.34
C ALA A 536 -8.59 39.55 -3.27
N GLN A 537 -9.83 39.37 -3.70
CA GLN A 537 -10.84 40.42 -3.70
C GLN A 537 -11.57 40.44 -2.36
N LEU A 538 -11.72 41.60 -1.77
CA LEU A 538 -12.49 41.78 -0.54
C LEU A 538 -13.98 41.88 -0.90
N MET A 539 -14.79 41.02 -0.29
CA MET A 539 -16.21 40.89 -0.58
C MET A 539 -17.05 40.90 0.69
N ASP A 540 -18.26 41.44 0.61
CA ASP A 540 -19.28 41.25 1.64
C ASP A 540 -20.14 40.01 1.35
N ASP A 541 -21.03 39.67 2.30
CA ASP A 541 -21.94 38.53 2.19
C ASP A 541 -22.85 38.60 0.95
N GLN A 542 -23.28 39.80 0.53
CA GLN A 542 -24.17 39.98 -0.61
C GLN A 542 -23.44 39.70 -1.92
N GLN A 543 -22.19 40.15 -2.03
CA GLN A 543 -21.32 39.90 -3.17
C GLN A 543 -20.97 38.41 -3.30
N VAL A 544 -20.66 37.74 -2.18
CA VAL A 544 -20.42 36.29 -2.19
C VAL A 544 -21.68 35.54 -2.64
N THR A 545 -22.86 35.86 -2.09
CA THR A 545 -24.12 35.26 -2.53
C THR A 545 -24.41 35.54 -4.00
N ALA A 546 -24.15 36.75 -4.51
CA ALA A 546 -24.38 37.08 -5.91
C ALA A 546 -23.54 36.21 -6.85
N ILE A 547 -22.27 35.94 -6.50
CA ILE A 547 -21.38 35.06 -7.27
C ILE A 547 -21.87 33.61 -7.24
N LEU A 548 -22.28 33.11 -6.08
CA LEU A 548 -22.74 31.73 -5.91
C LEU A 548 -24.08 31.49 -6.61
N ALA A 549 -25.05 32.40 -6.43
CA ALA A 549 -26.39 32.31 -6.99
C ALA A 549 -26.39 32.40 -8.53
N ALA A 550 -25.35 32.98 -9.14
CA ALA A 550 -25.18 32.99 -10.58
C ALA A 550 -25.05 31.58 -11.19
N GLY A 551 -24.66 30.57 -10.39
CA GLY A 551 -24.58 29.17 -10.82
C GLY A 551 -23.53 28.90 -11.91
N THR A 552 -22.58 29.83 -12.12
CA THR A 552 -21.57 29.76 -13.19
C THR A 552 -20.36 28.90 -12.80
N LEU A 553 -20.20 28.63 -11.50
CA LEU A 553 -19.06 27.91 -10.93
C LEU A 553 -19.19 26.37 -11.02
N ASN A 554 -20.41 25.86 -11.30
CA ASN A 554 -20.74 24.43 -11.29
C ASN A 554 -20.36 23.72 -9.98
N ILE A 555 -20.69 24.35 -8.85
CA ILE A 555 -20.47 23.81 -7.50
C ILE A 555 -21.82 23.60 -6.80
N GLY A 556 -21.82 22.87 -5.69
CA GLY A 556 -23.03 22.58 -4.91
C GLY A 556 -23.42 23.66 -3.90
N ILE A 557 -22.75 24.82 -3.95
CA ILE A 557 -22.95 25.94 -3.02
C ILE A 557 -23.73 27.03 -3.73
N ALA A 558 -24.82 27.51 -3.12
CA ALA A 558 -25.70 28.50 -3.71
C ALA A 558 -25.78 29.81 -2.92
N HIS A 559 -25.48 29.78 -1.61
CA HIS A 559 -25.59 30.94 -0.73
C HIS A 559 -24.37 31.10 0.20
N VAL A 560 -24.09 32.32 0.66
CA VAL A 560 -23.01 32.57 1.63
C VAL A 560 -23.21 31.82 2.96
N ASP A 561 -24.44 31.47 3.31
CA ASP A 561 -24.71 30.69 4.53
C ASP A 561 -24.14 29.27 4.45
N ASP A 562 -24.12 28.67 3.25
CA ASP A 562 -23.44 27.38 3.00
C ASP A 562 -21.92 27.54 3.22
N VAL A 563 -21.34 28.66 2.77
CA VAL A 563 -19.91 28.97 2.99
C VAL A 563 -19.63 29.13 4.49
N LYS A 564 -20.51 29.82 5.22
CA LYS A 564 -20.40 29.97 6.69
C LYS A 564 -20.53 28.63 7.42
N GLU A 565 -21.38 27.72 6.93
CA GLU A 565 -21.50 26.38 7.49
C GLU A 565 -20.22 25.56 7.27
N ILE A 566 -19.69 25.54 6.04
CA ILE A 566 -18.42 24.87 5.74
C ILE A 566 -17.27 25.50 6.53
N LEU A 567 -17.25 26.81 6.72
CA LEU A 567 -16.25 27.47 7.56
C LEU A 567 -16.29 26.97 9.01
N LYS A 568 -17.48 26.80 9.61
CA LYS A 568 -17.62 26.24 10.96
C LYS A 568 -17.06 24.81 11.02
N ILE A 569 -17.33 24.00 9.99
CA ILE A 569 -16.79 22.64 9.88
C ILE A 569 -15.26 22.68 9.77
N SER A 570 -14.72 23.58 8.92
CA SER A 570 -13.29 23.79 8.73
C SER A 570 -12.60 24.18 10.04
N GLN A 571 -13.20 25.08 10.81
CA GLN A 571 -12.72 25.44 12.15
C GLN A 571 -12.73 24.23 13.10
N HIS A 572 -13.79 23.43 13.13
CA HIS A 572 -13.86 22.25 13.98
C HIS A 572 -12.82 21.19 13.59
N ALA A 573 -12.63 20.96 12.29
CA ALA A 573 -11.63 20.03 11.77
C ALA A 573 -10.20 20.53 12.07
N ALA A 574 -9.95 21.84 11.99
CA ALA A 574 -8.68 22.44 12.37
C ALA A 574 -8.35 22.23 13.86
N HIS A 575 -9.32 22.39 14.75
CA HIS A 575 -9.14 22.07 16.17
C HIS A 575 -8.85 20.59 16.40
N THR A 576 -9.45 19.71 15.60
CA THR A 576 -9.19 18.26 15.66
C THR A 576 -7.77 17.95 15.20
N LEU A 577 -7.30 18.56 14.10
CA LEU A 577 -5.91 18.45 13.65
C LEU A 577 -4.93 18.92 14.73
N LEU A 578 -5.19 20.04 15.41
CA LEU A 578 -4.34 20.53 16.51
C LEU A 578 -4.18 19.51 17.64
N GLN A 579 -5.22 18.75 17.96
CA GLN A 579 -5.15 17.70 18.99
C GLN A 579 -4.22 16.55 18.59
N LEU A 580 -4.02 16.32 17.29
CA LEU A 580 -3.14 15.28 16.76
C LEU A 580 -1.66 15.70 16.74
N LEU A 581 -1.36 16.99 16.90
CA LEU A 581 0.01 17.48 16.77
C LEU A 581 0.88 17.12 17.99
N PRO A 582 2.16 16.74 17.75
CA PRO A 582 3.07 16.19 18.75
C PRO A 582 3.52 17.16 19.83
#